data_AF-A0A809S5D8-F1
#
_entry.id   AF-A0A809S5D8-F1
#
_cell.length_a   1.000
_cell.length_b   1.000
_cell.length_c   1.000
_cell.angle_alpha   90.00
_cell.angle_beta   90.00
_cell.angle_gamma   90.00
#
_symmetry.space_group_name_H-M   'P 1'
#
loop_
_entity.id
_entity.type
_entity.pdbx_description
1 polymer ?
#
loop_
_entity_poly.entity_id
_entity_poly.type
_entity_poly.pdbx_seq_one_letter_code
_entity_poly.pdbx_strand_id
1 'polypeptide(L)'
;MRTFSAWFIGVAAFLLVGVGVGIVGDLVDVPAYVYHATPVGYWVDGEYAETDSTTTAFGMGVMLLAIVFGVWAGRATFFKSVGAGFSLKGKFTFLAWLMAAVVLCVAGALVDLAFHSLHSPFAAYLRWLIEVAIAAGVGWSCYQWWKNRVAGS
;
A
#
# COMPACT_ATOMS: atom_id res chain seq x y z
N MET A 1 30.49 6.86 -3.58
CA MET A 1 29.66 7.06 -4.79
C MET A 1 28.57 5.99 -4.95
N ARG A 2 28.88 4.68 -4.93
CA ARG A 2 27.87 3.61 -5.15
C ARG A 2 26.67 3.63 -4.17
N THR A 3 26.92 3.89 -2.89
CA THR A 3 25.87 3.99 -1.87
C THR A 3 24.93 5.16 -2.12
N PHE A 4 25.48 6.30 -2.54
CA PHE A 4 24.71 7.50 -2.85
C PHE A 4 23.84 7.31 -4.10
N SER A 5 24.38 6.71 -5.16
CA SER A 5 23.60 6.39 -6.37
C SER A 5 22.49 5.37 -6.08
N ALA A 6 22.76 4.39 -5.23
CA ALA A 6 21.76 3.41 -4.81
C ALA A 6 20.61 4.04 -4.03
N TRP A 7 20.93 4.94 -3.09
CA TRP A 7 19.92 5.68 -2.35
C TRP A 7 19.07 6.55 -3.28
N PHE A 8 19.69 7.32 -4.16
CA PHE A 8 18.99 8.20 -5.09
C PHE A 8 18.06 7.43 -6.02
N ILE A 9 18.52 6.33 -6.61
CA ILE A 9 17.69 5.48 -7.48
C ILE A 9 16.55 4.81 -6.69
N GLY A 10 16.80 4.40 -5.45
CA GLY A 10 15.74 3.85 -4.59
C GLY A 10 14.64 4.87 -4.28
N VAL A 11 15.01 6.11 -3.95
CA VAL A 11 14.07 7.23 -3.73
C VAL A 11 13.32 7.57 -5.02
N ALA A 12 14.01 7.66 -6.15
CA ALA A 12 13.37 7.94 -7.44
C ALA A 12 12.37 6.85 -7.82
N ALA A 13 12.71 5.57 -7.64
CA ALA A 13 11.81 4.45 -7.90
C ALA A 13 10.60 4.45 -6.94
N PHE A 14 10.82 4.74 -5.66
CA PHE A 14 9.73 4.92 -4.68
C PHE A 14 8.75 5.99 -5.15
N LEU A 15 9.25 7.18 -5.52
CA LEU A 15 8.42 8.28 -5.99
C LEU A 15 7.70 7.94 -7.30
N LEU A 16 8.38 7.35 -8.28
CA LEU A 16 7.78 6.99 -9.56
C LEU A 16 6.66 5.95 -9.41
N VAL A 17 6.86 4.95 -8.56
CA VAL A 17 5.82 3.93 -8.30
C VAL A 17 4.66 4.54 -7.51
N GLY A 18 4.95 5.30 -6.45
CA GLY A 18 3.91 5.93 -5.63
C GLY A 18 3.05 6.90 -6.43
N VAL A 19 3.69 7.81 -7.19
CA VAL A 19 2.98 8.77 -8.07
C VAL A 19 2.29 8.05 -9.21
N GLY A 20 2.96 7.10 -9.87
CA GLY A 20 2.39 6.38 -11.01
C GLY A 20 1.14 5.60 -10.65
N VAL A 21 1.17 4.86 -9.54
CA VAL A 21 -0.02 4.12 -9.06
C VAL A 21 -1.08 5.07 -8.49
N GLY A 22 -0.66 6.19 -7.90
CA GLY A 22 -1.58 7.25 -7.48
C GLY A 22 -2.39 7.82 -8.65
N ILE A 23 -1.74 8.17 -9.76
CA ILE A 23 -2.40 8.62 -10.99
C ILE A 23 -3.38 7.56 -11.52
N VAL A 24 -2.99 6.28 -11.49
CA VAL A 24 -3.88 5.19 -11.92
C VAL A 24 -5.10 5.07 -10.99
N GLY A 25 -4.93 5.26 -9.68
CA GLY A 25 -6.03 5.32 -8.72
C GLY A 25 -6.99 6.47 -9.01
N ASP A 26 -6.46 7.66 -9.24
CA ASP A 26 -7.27 8.84 -9.57
C ASP A 26 -8.06 8.67 -10.88
N LEU A 27 -7.51 7.93 -11.87
CA LEU A 27 -8.23 7.60 -13.12
C LEU A 27 -9.43 6.67 -12.92
N VAL A 28 -9.52 5.98 -11.79
CA VAL A 28 -10.64 5.10 -11.43
C VAL A 28 -11.43 5.64 -10.24
N ASP A 29 -11.27 6.92 -9.92
CA ASP A 29 -11.91 7.60 -8.78
C ASP A 29 -11.60 6.98 -7.41
N VAL A 30 -10.45 6.31 -7.27
CA VAL A 30 -9.98 5.74 -6.00
C VAL A 30 -8.80 6.58 -5.46
N PRO A 31 -9.02 7.42 -4.43
CA PRO A 31 -7.98 8.31 -3.92
C PRO A 31 -6.84 7.54 -3.25
N ALA A 32 -5.60 7.82 -3.68
CA ALA A 32 -4.37 7.20 -3.15
C ALA A 32 -3.73 7.96 -1.96
N TYR A 33 -4.30 9.10 -1.58
CA TYR A 33 -3.67 10.05 -0.65
C TYR A 33 -3.83 9.64 0.83
N VAL A 34 -2.75 9.79 1.62
CA VAL A 34 -2.79 9.73 3.08
C VAL A 34 -3.11 11.13 3.61
N TYR A 35 -4.38 11.51 3.68
CA TYR A 35 -4.77 12.74 4.37
C TYR A 35 -4.89 12.47 5.87
N HIS A 36 -4.14 13.22 6.68
CA HIS A 36 -4.43 13.34 8.11
C HIS A 36 -5.58 14.34 8.27
N ALA A 37 -6.79 13.90 8.63
CA ALA A 37 -7.65 14.75 9.44
C ALA A 37 -7.80 14.17 10.84
N THR A 38 -7.79 15.09 11.79
CA THR A 38 -8.21 14.84 13.15
C THR A 38 -9.71 14.54 13.16
N PRO A 39 -10.18 13.56 13.94
CA PRO A 39 -11.60 13.29 14.07
C PRO A 39 -12.21 14.39 14.92
N VAL A 40 -12.72 15.44 14.28
CA VAL A 40 -13.57 16.42 14.97
C VAL A 40 -14.72 16.74 14.02
N GLY A 41 -15.83 16.02 14.22
CA GLY A 41 -17.10 16.41 13.63
C GLY A 41 -17.54 17.75 14.22
N TYR A 42 -17.47 18.80 13.42
CA TYR A 42 -18.20 20.04 13.67
C TYR A 42 -19.22 20.22 12.54
N TRP A 43 -20.46 20.46 12.96
CA TRP A 43 -21.55 20.87 12.08
C TRP A 43 -21.25 22.28 11.57
N VAL A 44 -21.14 22.43 10.26
CA VAL A 44 -21.12 23.74 9.60
C VAL A 44 -22.30 23.74 8.62
N ASP A 45 -23.24 24.65 8.83
CA ASP A 45 -24.35 24.96 7.90
C ASP A 45 -25.27 23.79 7.46
N GLY A 46 -25.52 22.82 8.35
CA GLY A 46 -26.56 21.80 8.13
C GLY A 46 -26.19 20.69 7.14
N GLU A 47 -24.98 20.71 6.61
CA GLU A 47 -24.38 19.62 5.86
C GLU A 47 -23.38 18.87 6.75
N TYR A 48 -23.39 17.53 6.66
CA TYR A 48 -22.25 16.76 7.16
C TYR A 48 -21.06 17.14 6.28
N ALA A 49 -20.16 17.98 6.80
CA ALA A 49 -18.84 18.14 6.21
C ALA A 49 -18.11 16.79 6.36
N GLU A 50 -18.27 15.91 5.38
CA GLU A 50 -17.43 14.72 5.23
C GLU A 50 -16.00 15.21 5.01
N THR A 51 -15.23 15.30 6.10
CA THR A 51 -13.79 15.46 5.99
C THR A 51 -13.24 14.17 5.40
N ASP A 52 -12.88 14.23 4.11
CA ASP A 52 -12.29 13.20 3.25
C ASP A 52 -10.93 12.69 3.78
N SER A 53 -10.91 12.03 4.93
CA SER A 53 -9.67 11.55 5.51
C SER A 53 -9.83 10.22 6.26
N THR A 54 -10.03 9.16 5.50
CA THR A 54 -9.72 7.82 5.97
C THR A 54 -8.60 7.27 5.10
N THR A 55 -7.47 6.93 5.71
CA THR A 55 -6.40 6.21 5.03
C THR A 55 -6.96 4.93 4.43
N THR A 56 -7.13 4.90 3.11
CA THR A 56 -7.72 3.75 2.41
C THR A 56 -6.74 2.59 2.38
N ALA A 57 -7.23 1.36 2.43
CA ALA A 57 -6.43 0.16 2.19
C ALA A 57 -5.67 0.24 0.84
N PHE A 58 -6.25 0.93 -0.15
CA PHE A 58 -5.60 1.25 -1.41
C PHE A 58 -4.35 2.12 -1.20
N GLY A 59 -4.48 3.29 -0.56
CA GLY A 59 -3.35 4.17 -0.29
C GLY A 59 -2.23 3.51 0.52
N MET A 60 -2.59 2.69 1.52
CA MET A 60 -1.61 1.88 2.26
C MET A 60 -0.91 0.85 1.38
N GLY A 61 -1.65 0.18 0.49
CA GLY A 61 -1.10 -0.74 -0.49
C GLY A 61 -0.12 -0.04 -1.44
N VAL A 62 -0.48 1.14 -1.96
CA VAL A 62 0.37 1.95 -2.85
C VAL A 62 1.66 2.34 -2.17
N MET A 63 1.58 2.82 -0.93
CA MET A 63 2.76 3.18 -0.13
C MET A 63 3.65 1.96 0.13
N LEU A 64 3.07 0.82 0.52
CA LEU A 64 3.81 -0.42 0.74
C LEU A 64 4.49 -0.89 -0.55
N LEU A 65 3.78 -0.85 -1.68
CA LEU A 65 4.29 -1.23 -3.00
C LEU A 65 5.47 -0.34 -3.41
N ALA A 66 5.34 0.97 -3.23
CA ALA A 66 6.39 1.94 -3.52
C ALA A 66 7.63 1.69 -2.65
N ILE A 67 7.46 1.42 -1.34
CA ILE A 67 8.58 1.10 -0.43
C ILE A 67 9.30 -0.16 -0.89
N VAL A 68 8.55 -1.23 -1.15
CA VAL A 68 9.10 -2.52 -1.59
C VAL A 68 9.90 -2.35 -2.88
N PHE A 69 9.35 -1.66 -3.88
CA PHE A 69 10.05 -1.38 -5.13
C PHE A 69 11.27 -0.46 -4.97
N GLY A 70 11.17 0.61 -4.17
CA GLY A 70 12.27 1.52 -3.91
C GLY A 70 13.46 0.82 -3.24
N VAL A 71 13.18 -0.03 -2.24
CA VAL A 71 14.20 -0.84 -1.57
C VAL A 71 14.86 -1.82 -2.55
N TRP A 72 14.08 -2.47 -3.42
CA TRP A 72 14.62 -3.36 -4.45
C TRP A 72 15.50 -2.61 -5.44
N ALA A 73 15.05 -1.50 -6.00
CA ALA A 73 15.78 -0.72 -6.99
C ALA A 73 17.10 -0.16 -6.42
N GLY A 74 17.06 0.33 -5.18
CA GLY A 74 18.26 0.80 -4.48
C GLY A 74 19.28 -0.32 -4.27
N ARG A 75 18.84 -1.50 -3.80
CA ARG A 75 19.72 -2.67 -3.65
C ARG A 75 20.25 -3.18 -4.99
N ALA A 76 19.41 -3.27 -6.02
CA ALA A 76 19.81 -3.68 -7.36
C ALA A 76 20.93 -2.80 -7.92
N THR A 77 20.82 -1.50 -7.70
CA THR A 77 21.84 -0.51 -8.08
C THR A 77 23.13 -0.71 -7.30
N PHE A 78 23.05 -0.91 -5.98
CA PHE A 78 24.22 -1.10 -5.12
C PHE A 78 25.03 -2.34 -5.51
N PHE A 79 24.34 -3.47 -5.72
CA PHE A 79 24.95 -4.75 -6.09
C PHE A 79 25.19 -4.92 -7.60
N LYS A 80 24.77 -3.94 -8.42
CA LYS A 80 24.80 -4.00 -9.89
C LYS A 80 24.22 -5.30 -10.45
N SER A 81 23.11 -5.75 -9.86
CA SER A 81 22.46 -7.01 -10.22
C SER A 81 20.96 -6.85 -10.08
N VAL A 82 20.22 -7.32 -11.09
CA VAL A 82 18.75 -7.36 -11.08
C VAL A 82 18.21 -8.19 -9.90
N GLY A 83 19.00 -9.16 -9.42
CA GLY A 83 18.68 -9.94 -8.23
C GLY A 83 18.85 -9.19 -6.90
N ALA A 84 19.31 -7.93 -6.92
CA ALA A 84 19.49 -7.06 -5.75
C ALA A 84 20.35 -7.64 -4.62
N GLY A 85 21.20 -8.61 -4.95
CA GLY A 85 22.03 -9.34 -3.99
C GLY A 85 21.21 -10.13 -2.97
N PHE A 86 19.95 -10.47 -3.26
CA PHE A 86 19.13 -11.26 -2.36
C PHE A 86 19.56 -12.73 -2.36
N SER A 87 19.64 -13.31 -1.17
CA SER A 87 19.65 -14.77 -1.00
C SER A 87 18.37 -15.39 -1.55
N LEU A 88 18.37 -16.70 -1.81
CA LEU A 88 17.18 -17.40 -2.30
C LEU A 88 15.96 -17.16 -1.38
N LYS A 89 16.17 -17.30 -0.05
CA LYS A 89 15.17 -16.99 0.98
C LYS A 89 14.70 -15.53 0.90
N GLY A 90 15.62 -14.58 0.72
CA GLY A 90 15.32 -13.14 0.59
C GLY A 90 14.47 -12.80 -0.64
N LYS A 91 14.72 -13.43 -1.80
CA LYS A 91 13.92 -13.23 -3.01
C LYS A 91 12.48 -13.68 -2.82
N PHE A 92 12.29 -14.85 -2.21
CA PHE A 92 10.97 -15.37 -1.93
C PHE A 92 10.20 -14.48 -0.96
N THR A 93 10.85 -14.02 0.11
CA THR A 93 10.23 -13.08 1.07
C THR A 93 9.86 -11.77 0.39
N PHE A 94 10.74 -11.23 -0.44
CA PHE A 94 10.47 -10.02 -1.23
C PHE A 94 9.24 -10.18 -2.13
N LEU A 95 9.16 -11.29 -2.89
CA LEU A 95 8.02 -11.57 -3.76
C LEU A 95 6.71 -11.73 -2.97
N ALA A 96 6.75 -12.36 -1.79
CA ALA A 96 5.58 -12.50 -0.94
C ALA A 96 5.04 -11.13 -0.49
N TRP A 97 5.93 -10.23 -0.03
CA TRP A 97 5.54 -8.86 0.35
C TRP A 97 5.08 -8.01 -0.83
N LEU A 98 5.70 -8.21 -2.01
CA LEU A 98 5.28 -7.55 -3.23
C LEU A 98 3.86 -7.96 -3.61
N MET A 99 3.56 -9.25 -3.62
CA MET A 99 2.22 -9.76 -3.91
C MET A 99 1.20 -9.29 -2.88
N ALA A 100 1.58 -9.24 -1.60
CA ALA A 100 0.73 -8.72 -0.53
C ALA A 100 0.33 -7.25 -0.75
N ALA A 101 1.29 -6.41 -1.13
CA ALA A 101 1.04 -5.00 -1.44
C ALA A 101 0.07 -4.86 -2.63
N VAL A 102 0.27 -5.66 -3.69
CA VAL A 102 -0.62 -5.67 -4.86
C VAL A 102 -2.05 -6.10 -4.48
N VAL A 103 -2.19 -7.16 -3.67
CA VAL A 103 -3.51 -7.63 -3.22
C VAL A 103 -4.21 -6.56 -2.38
N LEU A 104 -3.48 -5.86 -1.49
CA LEU A 104 -4.02 -4.76 -0.70
C LEU A 104 -4.48 -3.59 -1.59
N CYS A 105 -3.70 -3.21 -2.60
CA CYS A 105 -4.13 -2.20 -3.56
C CYS A 105 -5.43 -2.61 -4.25
N VAL A 106 -5.45 -3.80 -4.87
CA VAL A 106 -6.60 -4.24 -5.66
C VAL A 106 -7.84 -4.39 -4.78
N ALA A 107 -7.73 -5.05 -3.63
CA ALA A 107 -8.86 -5.24 -2.73
C ALA A 107 -9.34 -3.91 -2.13
N GLY A 108 -8.42 -3.01 -1.78
CA GLY A 108 -8.76 -1.66 -1.31
C GLY A 108 -9.50 -0.84 -2.36
N ALA A 109 -9.06 -0.88 -3.62
CA ALA A 109 -9.74 -0.21 -4.73
C ALA A 109 -11.13 -0.80 -4.98
N LEU A 110 -11.28 -2.13 -4.94
CA LEU A 110 -12.60 -2.77 -5.09
C LEU A 110 -13.57 -2.40 -3.97
N VAL A 111 -13.07 -2.30 -2.74
CA VAL A 111 -13.90 -1.88 -1.59
C VAL A 111 -14.28 -0.41 -1.71
N ASP A 112 -13.36 0.47 -2.10
CA ASP A 112 -13.67 1.88 -2.35
C ASP A 112 -14.75 2.03 -3.43
N LEU A 113 -14.56 1.39 -4.59
CA LEU A 113 -15.53 1.40 -5.69
C LEU A 113 -16.91 0.83 -5.30
N ALA A 114 -16.94 -0.23 -4.49
CA ALA A 114 -18.21 -0.84 -4.06
C ALA A 114 -19.01 0.05 -3.10
N PHE A 115 -18.33 0.94 -2.37
CA PHE A 115 -18.93 1.82 -1.37
C PHE A 115 -19.06 3.28 -1.86
N HIS A 116 -18.48 3.62 -3.01
CA HIS A 116 -18.46 4.97 -3.58
C HIS A 116 -19.85 5.63 -3.66
N SER A 117 -20.91 4.87 -3.97
CA SER A 117 -22.26 5.42 -4.12
C SER A 117 -23.07 5.48 -2.81
N LEU A 118 -22.51 5.04 -1.68
CA LEU A 118 -23.22 4.88 -0.41
C LEU A 118 -22.89 6.02 0.57
N HIS A 119 -23.75 7.04 0.62
CA HIS A 119 -23.59 8.24 1.46
C HIS A 119 -24.05 8.06 2.93
N SER A 120 -24.06 6.82 3.45
CA SER A 120 -24.53 6.55 4.82
C SER A 120 -23.35 6.43 5.80
N PRO A 121 -23.42 7.01 7.01
CA PRO A 121 -22.39 6.82 8.03
C PRO A 121 -22.11 5.34 8.35
N PHE A 122 -23.14 4.49 8.25
CA PHE A 122 -22.99 3.05 8.43
C PHE A 122 -22.12 2.40 7.35
N ALA A 123 -22.20 2.90 6.11
CA ALA A 123 -21.40 2.41 4.99
C ALA A 123 -19.89 2.70 5.21
N ALA A 124 -19.55 3.86 5.78
CA ALA A 124 -18.18 4.21 6.13
C ALA A 124 -17.57 3.26 7.20
N TYR A 125 -18.32 2.94 8.26
CA TYR A 125 -17.86 1.98 9.27
C TYR A 125 -17.71 0.56 8.71
N LEU A 126 -18.66 0.12 7.88
CA LEU A 126 -18.61 -1.19 7.26
C LEU A 126 -17.42 -1.31 6.30
N ARG A 127 -17.18 -0.28 5.49
CA ARG A 127 -16.02 -0.18 4.61
C ARG A 127 -14.72 -0.30 5.39
N TRP A 128 -14.55 0.49 6.46
CA TRP A 128 -13.36 0.43 7.31
C TRP A 128 -13.14 -0.98 7.91
N LEU A 129 -14.21 -1.61 8.39
CA LEU A 129 -14.13 -2.97 8.97
C LEU A 129 -13.67 -3.99 7.92
N ILE A 130 -14.18 -3.89 6.69
CA ILE A 130 -13.75 -4.74 5.57
C ILE A 130 -12.29 -4.49 5.22
N GLU A 131 -11.86 -3.23 5.14
CA GLU A 131 -10.46 -2.85 4.86
C GLU A 131 -9.50 -3.41 5.92
N VAL A 132 -9.85 -3.31 7.20
CA VAL A 132 -9.07 -3.88 8.31
C VAL A 132 -9.04 -5.40 8.24
N ALA A 133 -10.16 -6.05 7.91
CA ALA A 133 -10.23 -7.50 7.75
C ALA A 133 -9.35 -7.99 6.59
N ILE A 134 -9.32 -7.27 5.47
CA ILE A 134 -8.43 -7.54 4.33
C ILE A 134 -6.97 -7.38 4.78
N ALA A 135 -6.62 -6.28 5.44
CA ALA A 135 -5.27 -6.04 5.93
C ALA A 135 -4.79 -7.13 6.89
N ALA A 136 -5.64 -7.54 7.84
CA ALA A 136 -5.36 -8.63 8.77
C ALA A 136 -5.22 -9.98 8.04
N GLY A 137 -6.09 -10.27 7.07
CA GLY A 137 -6.05 -11.49 6.27
C GLY A 137 -4.77 -11.61 5.44
N VAL A 138 -4.41 -10.55 4.73
CA VAL A 138 -3.15 -10.49 3.95
C VAL A 138 -1.94 -10.61 4.87
N GLY A 139 -1.93 -9.88 5.99
CA GLY A 139 -0.86 -9.96 6.99
C GLY A 139 -0.68 -11.37 7.56
N TRP A 140 -1.78 -12.05 7.88
CA TRP A 140 -1.77 -13.44 8.35
C TRP A 140 -1.25 -14.40 7.28
N SER A 141 -1.70 -14.27 6.03
CA SER A 141 -1.21 -15.09 4.91
C SER A 141 0.30 -14.91 4.69
N CYS A 142 0.80 -13.68 4.77
CA CYS A 142 2.25 -13.40 4.71
C CYS A 142 3.00 -14.04 5.88
N TYR A 143 2.46 -13.93 7.09
CA TYR A 143 3.06 -14.55 8.28
C TYR A 143 3.13 -16.08 8.16
N GLN A 144 2.04 -16.72 7.73
CA GLN A 144 2.00 -18.18 7.52
C GLN A 144 2.99 -18.60 6.44
N TRP A 145 3.07 -17.83 5.35
CA TRP A 145 4.03 -18.08 4.29
C TRP A 145 5.48 -18.01 4.81
N TRP A 146 5.82 -16.95 5.56
CA TRP A 146 7.15 -16.77 6.14
C TRP A 146 7.48 -17.90 7.14
N LYS A 147 6.54 -18.23 8.03
CA LYS A 147 6.69 -19.32 8.99
C LYS A 147 7.00 -20.64 8.29
N ASN A 148 6.22 -20.99 7.26
CA ASN A 148 6.31 -22.29 6.59
C ASN A 148 7.49 -22.42 5.62
N ARG A 149 7.98 -21.30 5.05
CA ARG A 149 9.02 -21.32 4.01
C ARG A 149 10.38 -20.78 4.46
N VAL A 150 10.43 -20.00 5.53
CA VAL A 150 11.66 -19.33 5.98
C VAL A 150 12.08 -19.79 7.37
N ALA A 151 11.14 -19.90 8.31
CA ALA A 151 11.44 -20.30 9.70
C ALA A 151 11.47 -21.82 9.91
N GLY A 152 10.73 -22.59 9.11
CA GLY A 152 10.71 -24.07 9.16
C GLY A 152 11.85 -24.77 8.43
N SER A 153 12.86 -24.03 7.93
CA SER A 153 14.01 -24.55 7.18
C SER A 153 15.33 -24.04 7.74
#